data_AF-A0A524G394-F1
#
_entry.id   AF-A0A524G394-F1
#
_cell.length_a   1.000
_cell.length_b   1.000
_cell.length_c   1.000
_cell.angle_alpha   90.00
_cell.angle_beta   90.00
_cell.angle_gamma   90.00
#
_symmetry.space_group_name_H-M   'P 1'
#
loop_
_entity.id
_entity.type
_entity.pdbx_description
1 polymer ?
#
loop_
_entity_poly.entity_id
_entity_poly.type
_entity_poly.pdbx_seq_one_letter_code
_entity_poly.pdbx_strand_id
1 'polypeptide(L)'
;MKPIDDNETPDDFTDEIDEITADVEEEDFDIEIEIKRKRKSRGGVRRTTGKEYGTLLSFIAWMAFTIIWLFFFASGYGLIENIAVVFVAFLVVGAASALVWIPRHEGLRVKASAISGIGWIVFLILWIVFAQGYFGLYENIGIALASLLVVGLLNMLLHVPGHGDEGGARISGAAGILWLIFIVLWLPFSNDFATTVYFITFYQNLAIILGSFLLMTFIVIAPWFGKMQISVNESISVGNRPKGTLGIFWGWLLFLVVWLWFMADTYTANQNVAAVLLSFAVFCGIVMAFWLPWARKRGEGPESWFSIGLSFTWVIILTIWFWFFADQFDAYQNFAVFLVSLLVIAGIAAGAQWKKYRDFEAMDWTD
;
A
#
# COMPACT_ATOMS: atom_id res chain seq x y z
N MET A 1 47.16 39.53 -5.82
CA MET A 1 45.81 40.03 -5.46
C MET A 1 45.47 41.17 -6.39
N LYS A 2 44.53 40.95 -7.30
CA LYS A 2 43.88 41.98 -8.12
C LYS A 2 42.47 42.17 -7.56
N PRO A 3 41.94 43.41 -7.47
CA PRO A 3 40.59 43.63 -7.00
C PRO A 3 39.61 43.17 -8.08
N ILE A 4 38.54 42.51 -7.64
CA ILE A 4 37.38 42.15 -8.46
C ILE A 4 36.47 43.37 -8.41
N ASP A 5 36.14 43.89 -9.58
CA ASP A 5 35.25 45.03 -9.78
C ASP A 5 33.83 44.46 -9.93
N ASP A 6 32.99 44.72 -8.93
CA ASP A 6 31.59 44.29 -8.86
C ASP A 6 30.70 45.39 -9.44
N ASN A 7 30.56 45.48 -10.76
CA ASN A 7 29.44 46.19 -11.38
C ASN A 7 29.26 45.90 -12.88
N GLU A 8 28.79 44.70 -13.23
CA GLU A 8 28.11 44.47 -14.51
C GLU A 8 26.75 43.84 -14.22
N THR A 9 25.72 44.69 -14.15
CA THR A 9 24.34 44.29 -14.33
C THR A 9 24.15 43.88 -15.80
N PRO A 10 23.68 42.67 -16.11
CA PRO A 10 23.34 42.31 -17.48
C PRO A 10 21.98 42.93 -17.83
N ASP A 11 22.03 44.18 -18.31
CA ASP A 11 20.92 44.88 -18.97
C ASP A 11 20.88 44.48 -20.47
N ASP A 12 20.68 43.20 -20.79
CA ASP A 12 20.44 42.82 -22.18
C ASP A 12 19.71 41.48 -22.34
N PHE A 13 18.46 41.42 -21.86
CA PHE A 13 17.54 40.30 -22.10
C PHE A 13 16.18 40.80 -22.64
N THR A 14 16.19 41.89 -23.41
CA THR A 14 14.97 42.42 -24.04
C THR A 14 14.89 42.19 -25.55
N ASP A 15 15.96 41.75 -26.21
CA ASP A 15 15.99 41.67 -27.68
C ASP A 15 15.79 40.25 -28.25
N GLU A 16 15.62 39.22 -27.41
CA GLU A 16 15.40 37.82 -27.83
C GLU A 16 13.96 37.31 -27.66
N ILE A 17 13.00 38.20 -27.37
CA ILE A 17 11.57 37.84 -27.29
C ILE A 17 10.81 38.19 -28.59
N ASP A 18 11.38 39.05 -29.45
CA ASP A 18 10.70 39.50 -30.68
C ASP A 18 10.93 38.57 -31.89
N GLU A 19 11.82 37.58 -31.82
CA GLU A 19 12.07 36.59 -32.89
C GLU A 19 11.40 35.21 -32.64
N ILE A 20 10.41 35.13 -31.75
CA ILE A 20 9.47 34.00 -31.65
C ILE A 20 8.03 34.51 -31.79
N THR A 21 7.81 35.45 -32.72
CA THR A 21 6.47 35.86 -33.16
C THR A 21 6.30 35.84 -34.68
N ALA A 22 7.23 35.19 -35.39
CA ALA A 22 7.10 34.92 -36.83
C ALA A 22 6.60 33.47 -37.03
N ASP A 23 5.51 33.35 -37.78
CA ASP A 23 4.96 32.11 -38.34
C ASP A 23 4.22 31.17 -37.39
N VAL A 24 3.43 31.71 -36.46
CA VAL A 24 2.13 31.09 -36.19
C VAL A 24 1.19 31.57 -37.30
N GLU A 25 1.31 30.94 -38.47
CA GLU A 25 0.23 30.98 -39.46
C GLU A 25 -1.04 30.64 -38.68
N GLU A 26 -1.94 31.62 -38.54
CA GLU A 26 -3.31 31.39 -38.17
C GLU A 26 -3.87 30.43 -39.22
N GLU A 27 -3.75 29.12 -38.98
CA GLU A 27 -4.57 28.12 -39.63
C GLU A 27 -5.99 28.55 -39.31
N ASP A 28 -6.56 29.29 -40.25
CA ASP A 28 -7.94 29.73 -40.29
C ASP A 28 -8.76 28.48 -39.99
N PHE A 29 -9.14 28.36 -38.72
CA PHE A 29 -9.74 27.15 -38.19
C PHE A 29 -11.09 27.10 -38.85
N ASP A 30 -11.17 26.39 -39.98
CA ASP A 30 -12.29 26.45 -40.90
C ASP A 30 -13.47 25.75 -40.22
N ILE A 31 -14.15 26.50 -39.35
CA ILE A 31 -15.29 26.10 -38.55
C ILE A 31 -16.35 25.49 -39.49
N GLU A 32 -16.38 25.90 -40.76
CA GLU A 32 -17.27 25.35 -41.75
C GLU A 32 -16.87 23.94 -42.23
N ILE A 33 -15.57 23.63 -42.33
CA ILE A 33 -15.07 22.26 -42.55
C ILE A 33 -15.37 21.37 -41.33
N GLU A 34 -15.19 21.86 -40.10
CA GLU A 34 -15.49 21.06 -38.91
C GLU A 34 -17.02 20.86 -38.70
N ILE A 35 -17.83 21.86 -39.03
CA ILE A 35 -19.31 21.75 -39.04
C ILE A 35 -19.77 20.80 -40.15
N LYS A 36 -19.16 20.83 -41.35
CA LYS A 36 -19.46 19.86 -42.43
C LYS A 36 -19.01 18.45 -42.08
N ARG A 37 -17.87 18.28 -41.39
CA ARG A 37 -17.40 16.98 -40.88
C ARG A 37 -18.34 16.43 -39.80
N LYS A 38 -18.85 17.29 -38.90
CA LYS A 38 -19.90 16.94 -37.91
C LYS A 38 -21.28 16.66 -38.52
N ARG A 39 -21.64 17.25 -39.66
CA ARG A 39 -22.90 16.93 -40.36
C ARG A 39 -22.83 15.61 -41.14
N LYS A 40 -21.67 15.23 -41.70
CA LYS A 40 -21.50 13.94 -42.38
C LYS A 40 -21.44 12.74 -41.44
N SER A 41 -21.10 12.92 -40.16
CA SER A 41 -21.08 11.84 -39.16
C SER A 41 -22.44 11.55 -38.49
N ARG A 42 -23.49 12.35 -38.76
CA ARG A 42 -24.85 12.13 -38.23
C ARG A 42 -25.71 11.16 -39.05
N GLY A 43 -25.24 10.73 -40.21
CA GLY A 43 -25.94 9.79 -41.09
C GLY A 43 -25.52 8.34 -40.85
N GLY A 44 -25.95 7.73 -39.74
CA GLY A 44 -25.62 6.31 -39.52
C GLY A 44 -26.02 5.71 -38.17
N VAL A 45 -27.00 6.25 -37.45
CA VAL A 45 -27.51 5.63 -36.21
C VAL A 45 -28.68 4.71 -36.54
N ARG A 46 -28.40 3.51 -37.05
CA ARG A 46 -29.35 2.38 -37.05
C ARG A 46 -28.57 1.08 -37.00
N ARG A 47 -28.41 0.53 -35.79
CA ARG A 47 -28.20 -0.90 -35.49
C ARG A 47 -28.19 -1.10 -33.95
N THR A 48 -29.32 -0.84 -33.29
CA THR A 48 -29.57 -1.24 -31.89
C THR A 48 -30.28 -2.59 -31.78
N THR A 49 -30.96 -3.02 -32.85
CA THR A 49 -31.81 -4.22 -32.86
C THR A 49 -31.08 -5.49 -32.42
N GLY A 50 -29.81 -5.67 -32.80
CA GLY A 50 -29.05 -6.87 -32.43
C GLY A 50 -28.77 -7.01 -30.92
N LYS A 51 -28.67 -5.89 -30.18
CA LYS A 51 -28.41 -5.94 -28.72
C LYS A 51 -29.66 -6.33 -27.94
N GLU A 52 -30.81 -5.83 -28.38
CA GLU A 52 -32.12 -6.11 -27.78
C GLU A 52 -32.49 -7.60 -27.88
N TYR A 53 -32.25 -8.22 -29.06
CA TYR A 53 -32.44 -9.67 -29.22
C TYR A 53 -31.44 -10.49 -28.38
N GLY A 54 -30.21 -9.99 -28.20
CA GLY A 54 -29.20 -10.65 -27.37
C GLY A 54 -29.61 -10.74 -25.90
N THR A 55 -30.13 -9.65 -25.32
CA THR A 55 -30.62 -9.66 -23.94
C THR A 55 -31.84 -10.55 -23.78
N LEU A 56 -32.78 -10.50 -24.74
CA LEU A 56 -33.97 -11.34 -24.72
C LEU A 56 -33.60 -12.82 -24.75
N LEU A 57 -32.70 -13.23 -25.65
CA LEU A 57 -32.25 -14.62 -25.77
C LEU A 57 -31.54 -15.08 -24.49
N SER A 58 -30.71 -14.21 -23.89
CA SER A 58 -30.00 -14.53 -22.65
C SER A 58 -30.97 -14.77 -21.48
N PHE A 59 -32.05 -13.98 -21.40
CA PHE A 59 -33.08 -14.14 -20.39
C PHE A 59 -33.89 -15.42 -20.60
N ILE A 60 -34.24 -15.74 -21.85
CA ILE A 60 -34.91 -17.01 -22.19
C ILE A 60 -34.03 -18.21 -21.83
N ALA A 61 -32.73 -18.14 -22.12
CA ALA A 61 -31.77 -19.20 -21.77
C ALA A 61 -31.67 -19.39 -20.25
N TRP A 62 -31.63 -18.30 -19.47
CA TRP A 62 -31.65 -18.36 -18.01
C TRP A 62 -32.92 -18.99 -17.46
N MET A 63 -34.09 -18.57 -17.97
CA MET A 63 -35.39 -19.15 -17.58
C MET A 63 -35.44 -20.65 -17.89
N ALA A 64 -35.01 -21.06 -19.08
CA ALA A 64 -34.96 -22.47 -19.48
C ALA A 64 -34.03 -23.29 -18.58
N PHE A 65 -32.83 -22.78 -18.29
CA PHE A 65 -31.91 -23.42 -17.34
C PHE A 65 -32.54 -23.55 -15.96
N THR A 66 -33.17 -22.50 -15.44
CA THR A 66 -33.78 -22.49 -14.10
C THR A 66 -34.89 -23.55 -14.00
N ILE A 67 -35.73 -23.67 -15.03
CA ILE A 67 -36.77 -24.69 -15.10
C ILE A 67 -36.14 -26.09 -15.10
N ILE A 68 -35.13 -26.33 -15.95
CA ILE A 68 -34.45 -27.64 -16.04
C ILE A 68 -33.79 -27.99 -14.69
N TRP A 69 -33.10 -27.03 -14.06
CA TRP A 69 -32.46 -27.22 -12.76
C TRP A 69 -33.47 -27.63 -11.68
N LEU A 70 -34.55 -26.86 -11.56
CA LEU A 70 -35.58 -27.10 -10.55
C LEU A 70 -36.30 -28.45 -10.74
N PHE A 71 -36.47 -28.90 -11.99
CA PHE A 71 -37.13 -30.18 -12.27
C PHE A 71 -36.23 -31.41 -12.06
N PHE A 72 -34.96 -31.33 -12.43
CA PHE A 72 -34.11 -32.52 -12.51
C PHE A 72 -33.05 -32.63 -11.42
N PHE A 73 -32.60 -31.49 -10.88
CA PHE A 73 -31.42 -31.45 -10.00
C PHE A 73 -31.76 -30.98 -8.59
N ALA A 74 -32.82 -30.20 -8.40
CA ALA A 74 -33.11 -29.57 -7.11
C ALA A 74 -33.44 -30.53 -5.97
N SER A 75 -33.91 -31.74 -6.27
CA SER A 75 -34.31 -32.73 -5.25
C SER A 75 -33.14 -33.24 -4.39
N GLY A 76 -31.89 -33.10 -4.86
CA GLY A 76 -30.69 -33.47 -4.12
C GLY A 76 -30.10 -32.37 -3.25
N TYR A 77 -30.68 -31.17 -3.26
CA TYR A 77 -30.13 -29.98 -2.58
C TYR A 77 -31.18 -29.32 -1.68
N GLY A 78 -30.75 -28.61 -0.64
CA GLY A 78 -31.65 -27.83 0.22
C GLY A 78 -32.21 -26.60 -0.50
N LEU A 79 -33.16 -25.92 0.16
CA LEU A 79 -33.84 -24.75 -0.40
C LEU A 79 -32.85 -23.59 -0.66
N ILE A 80 -31.91 -23.37 0.25
CA ILE A 80 -30.93 -22.29 0.17
C ILE A 80 -29.96 -22.55 -0.99
N GLU A 81 -29.51 -23.79 -1.14
CA GLU A 81 -28.63 -24.23 -2.22
C GLU A 81 -29.27 -24.05 -3.58
N ASN A 82 -30.54 -24.42 -3.71
CA ASN A 82 -31.29 -24.23 -4.94
C ASN A 82 -31.48 -22.74 -5.30
N ILE A 83 -31.81 -21.90 -4.32
CA ILE A 83 -31.92 -20.45 -4.52
C ILE A 83 -30.58 -19.89 -5.04
N ALA A 84 -29.47 -20.30 -4.43
CA ALA A 84 -28.15 -19.84 -4.82
C ALA A 84 -27.78 -20.19 -6.25
N VAL A 85 -28.08 -21.42 -6.70
CA VAL A 85 -27.80 -21.84 -8.08
C VAL A 85 -28.59 -20.98 -9.08
N VAL A 86 -29.84 -20.64 -8.78
CA VAL A 86 -30.65 -19.74 -9.60
C VAL A 86 -30.06 -18.32 -9.68
N PHE A 87 -29.60 -17.78 -8.55
CA PHE A 87 -28.93 -16.49 -8.50
C PHE A 87 -27.59 -16.48 -9.24
N VAL A 88 -26.78 -17.54 -9.12
CA VAL A 88 -25.53 -17.71 -9.85
C VAL A 88 -25.78 -17.75 -11.36
N ALA A 89 -26.76 -18.52 -11.81
CA ALA A 89 -27.14 -18.57 -13.21
C ALA A 89 -27.61 -17.18 -13.72
N PHE A 90 -28.35 -16.44 -12.90
CA PHE A 90 -28.79 -15.09 -13.23
C PHE A 90 -27.62 -14.13 -13.40
N LEU A 91 -26.64 -14.20 -12.49
CA LEU A 91 -25.42 -13.39 -12.59
C LEU A 91 -24.57 -13.74 -13.81
N VAL A 92 -24.44 -15.02 -14.16
CA VAL A 92 -23.74 -15.44 -15.39
C VAL A 92 -24.40 -14.83 -16.63
N VAL A 93 -25.73 -14.81 -16.68
CA VAL A 93 -26.49 -14.14 -17.75
C VAL A 93 -26.32 -12.63 -17.70
N GLY A 94 -26.26 -12.04 -16.51
CA GLY A 94 -25.89 -10.65 -16.29
C GLY A 94 -24.50 -10.30 -16.83
N ALA A 95 -23.50 -11.16 -16.63
CA ALA A 95 -22.15 -11.02 -17.19
C ALA A 95 -22.14 -11.10 -18.72
N ALA A 96 -22.81 -12.10 -19.28
CA ALA A 96 -22.95 -12.24 -20.73
C ALA A 96 -23.64 -11.00 -21.33
N SER A 97 -24.66 -10.47 -20.65
CA SER A 97 -25.36 -9.25 -21.06
C SER A 97 -24.46 -8.02 -20.96
N ALA A 98 -23.74 -7.82 -19.87
CA ALA A 98 -22.79 -6.72 -19.71
C ALA A 98 -21.76 -6.69 -20.85
N LEU A 99 -21.26 -7.86 -21.27
CA LEU A 99 -20.32 -7.98 -22.40
C LEU A 99 -20.88 -7.48 -23.73
N VAL A 100 -22.17 -7.72 -23.97
CA VAL A 100 -22.91 -7.28 -25.17
C VAL A 100 -23.17 -5.78 -25.13
N TRP A 101 -23.45 -5.23 -23.96
CA TRP A 101 -23.79 -3.81 -23.79
C TRP A 101 -22.58 -2.88 -23.83
N ILE A 102 -21.46 -3.29 -23.23
CA ILE A 102 -20.22 -2.50 -23.21
C ILE A 102 -19.77 -2.22 -24.65
N PRO A 103 -19.71 -0.93 -25.07
CA PRO A 103 -19.31 -0.54 -26.41
C PRO A 103 -17.96 -1.15 -26.81
N ARG A 104 -17.82 -1.54 -28.08
CA ARG A 104 -16.55 -2.10 -28.58
C ARG A 104 -15.37 -1.14 -28.46
N HIS A 105 -15.62 0.17 -28.41
CA HIS A 105 -14.58 1.20 -28.33
C HIS A 105 -14.00 1.40 -26.92
N GLU A 106 -14.68 0.94 -25.87
CA GLU A 106 -14.17 1.04 -24.47
C GLU A 106 -13.02 0.07 -24.17
N GLY A 107 -12.61 -0.72 -25.17
CA GLY A 107 -11.46 -1.63 -25.08
C GLY A 107 -11.76 -2.92 -24.31
N LEU A 108 -10.85 -3.89 -24.45
CA LEU A 108 -10.96 -5.20 -23.79
C LEU A 108 -10.85 -5.11 -22.25
N ARG A 109 -10.16 -4.07 -21.75
CA ARG A 109 -9.85 -3.90 -20.32
C ARG A 109 -11.10 -3.64 -19.47
N VAL A 110 -11.98 -2.74 -19.92
CA VAL A 110 -13.24 -2.42 -19.24
C VAL A 110 -14.16 -3.64 -19.19
N LYS A 111 -14.23 -4.39 -20.30
CA LYS A 111 -14.99 -5.64 -20.38
C LYS A 111 -14.47 -6.70 -19.41
N ALA A 112 -13.16 -6.88 -19.34
CA ALA A 112 -12.55 -7.83 -18.41
C ALA A 112 -12.81 -7.46 -16.93
N SER A 113 -12.80 -6.16 -16.59
CA SER A 113 -13.16 -5.68 -15.25
C SER A 113 -14.61 -5.95 -14.86
N ALA A 114 -15.54 -5.72 -15.80
CA ALA A 114 -16.94 -6.04 -15.58
C ALA A 114 -17.18 -7.55 -15.39
N ILE A 115 -16.53 -8.39 -16.22
CA ILE A 115 -16.59 -9.85 -16.06
C ILE A 115 -16.02 -10.28 -14.71
N SER A 116 -14.86 -9.74 -14.31
CA SER A 116 -14.19 -10.15 -13.07
C SER A 116 -15.03 -9.83 -11.84
N GLY A 117 -15.67 -8.65 -11.80
CA GLY A 117 -16.60 -8.28 -10.75
C GLY A 117 -17.81 -9.21 -10.65
N ILE A 118 -18.41 -9.59 -11.78
CA ILE A 118 -19.56 -10.52 -11.78
C ILE A 118 -19.13 -11.94 -11.41
N GLY A 119 -17.97 -12.40 -11.92
CA GLY A 119 -17.38 -13.68 -11.54
C GLY A 119 -17.09 -13.76 -10.04
N TRP A 120 -16.68 -12.67 -9.42
CA TRP A 120 -16.49 -12.59 -7.96
C TRP A 120 -17.80 -12.74 -7.18
N ILE A 121 -18.88 -12.07 -7.60
CA ILE A 121 -20.20 -12.23 -6.94
C ILE A 121 -20.69 -13.68 -7.09
N VAL A 122 -20.52 -14.29 -8.26
CA VAL A 122 -20.82 -15.71 -8.48
C VAL A 122 -20.03 -16.59 -7.52
N PHE A 123 -18.73 -16.35 -7.39
CA PHE A 123 -17.88 -17.05 -6.43
C PHE A 123 -18.40 -16.89 -5.00
N LEU A 124 -18.73 -15.67 -4.55
CA LEU A 124 -19.23 -15.44 -3.19
C LEU A 124 -20.53 -16.19 -2.90
N ILE A 125 -21.47 -16.21 -3.85
CA ILE A 125 -22.74 -16.93 -3.67
C ILE A 125 -22.47 -18.43 -3.57
N LEU A 126 -21.64 -18.98 -4.46
CA LEU A 126 -21.26 -20.40 -4.39
C LEU A 126 -20.52 -20.72 -3.09
N TRP A 127 -19.62 -19.84 -2.66
CA TRP A 127 -18.87 -20.01 -1.42
C TRP A 127 -19.78 -20.04 -0.19
N ILE A 128 -20.65 -19.03 -0.05
CA ILE A 128 -21.59 -18.93 1.07
C ILE A 128 -22.46 -20.18 1.12
N VAL A 129 -22.88 -20.70 -0.02
CA VAL A 129 -23.86 -21.78 -0.03
C VAL A 129 -23.24 -23.15 0.16
N PHE A 130 -22.11 -23.42 -0.50
CA PHE A 130 -21.52 -24.75 -0.52
C PHE A 130 -20.35 -24.92 0.42
N ALA A 131 -19.63 -23.84 0.74
CA ALA A 131 -18.37 -23.91 1.46
C ALA A 131 -18.45 -23.36 2.89
N GLN A 132 -19.34 -22.40 3.19
CA GLN A 132 -19.31 -21.69 4.47
C GLN A 132 -19.38 -22.60 5.69
N GLY A 133 -20.11 -23.72 5.60
CA GLY A 133 -20.32 -24.66 6.70
C GLY A 133 -19.07 -25.41 7.14
N TYR A 134 -18.01 -25.40 6.34
CA TYR A 134 -16.74 -26.04 6.67
C TYR A 134 -15.75 -25.11 7.38
N PHE A 135 -16.06 -23.82 7.48
CA PHE A 135 -15.16 -22.80 7.98
C PHE A 135 -15.84 -21.95 9.06
N GLY A 136 -15.07 -21.43 10.01
CA GLY A 136 -15.59 -20.47 10.97
C GLY A 136 -15.88 -19.10 10.34
N LEU A 137 -16.44 -18.19 11.15
CA LEU A 137 -16.82 -16.85 10.66
C LEU A 137 -15.61 -16.06 10.16
N TYR A 138 -14.48 -16.12 10.87
CA TYR A 138 -13.28 -15.34 10.54
C TYR A 138 -12.59 -15.87 9.28
N GLU A 139 -12.52 -17.19 9.10
CA GLU A 139 -12.00 -17.82 7.90
C GLU A 139 -12.86 -17.44 6.68
N ASN A 140 -14.19 -17.49 6.82
CA ASN A 140 -15.10 -17.08 5.76
C ASN A 140 -14.95 -15.60 5.36
N ILE A 141 -14.80 -14.69 6.34
CA ILE A 141 -14.49 -13.27 6.07
C ILE A 141 -13.15 -13.14 5.37
N GLY A 142 -12.12 -13.86 5.82
CA GLY A 142 -10.81 -13.91 5.19
C GLY A 142 -10.88 -14.33 3.72
N ILE A 143 -11.60 -15.42 3.43
CA ILE A 143 -11.75 -15.92 2.06
C ILE A 143 -12.50 -14.91 1.18
N ALA A 144 -13.55 -14.27 1.69
CA ALA A 144 -14.29 -13.24 0.97
C ALA A 144 -13.37 -12.04 0.62
N LEU A 145 -12.60 -11.54 1.58
CA LEU A 145 -11.65 -10.45 1.36
C LEU A 145 -10.49 -10.85 0.43
N ALA A 146 -9.94 -12.05 0.59
CA ALA A 146 -8.86 -12.56 -0.26
C ALA A 146 -9.32 -12.70 -1.72
N SER A 147 -10.52 -13.23 -1.96
CA SER A 147 -11.08 -13.33 -3.31
C SER A 147 -11.31 -11.96 -3.96
N LEU A 148 -11.72 -10.94 -3.19
CA LEU A 148 -11.84 -9.56 -3.68
C LEU A 148 -10.47 -9.00 -4.08
N LEU A 149 -9.44 -9.26 -3.26
CA LEU A 149 -8.06 -8.86 -3.58
C LEU A 149 -7.53 -9.57 -4.82
N VAL A 150 -7.87 -10.84 -5.06
CA VAL A 150 -7.53 -11.55 -6.31
C VAL A 150 -8.14 -10.85 -7.52
N VAL A 151 -9.40 -10.42 -7.42
CA VAL A 151 -10.08 -9.66 -8.49
C VAL A 151 -9.41 -8.30 -8.69
N GLY A 152 -9.07 -7.61 -7.61
CA GLY A 152 -8.29 -6.37 -7.65
C GLY A 152 -6.94 -6.54 -8.33
N LEU A 153 -6.23 -7.64 -8.03
CA LEU A 153 -4.96 -8.00 -8.67
C LEU A 153 -5.13 -8.21 -10.18
N LEU A 154 -6.11 -9.01 -10.59
CA LEU A 154 -6.39 -9.26 -12.01
C LEU A 154 -6.72 -7.96 -12.73
N ASN A 155 -7.57 -7.12 -12.15
CA ASN A 155 -7.93 -5.83 -12.72
C ASN A 155 -6.71 -4.89 -12.81
N MET A 156 -5.88 -4.83 -11.77
CA MET A 156 -4.65 -4.03 -11.80
C MET A 156 -3.69 -4.53 -12.90
N LEU A 157 -3.46 -5.84 -13.00
CA LEU A 157 -2.60 -6.43 -14.05
C LEU A 157 -3.12 -6.17 -15.48
N LEU A 158 -4.43 -6.00 -15.65
CA LEU A 158 -5.04 -5.66 -16.93
C LEU A 158 -4.93 -4.17 -17.28
N HIS A 159 -4.99 -3.29 -16.29
CA HIS A 159 -5.03 -1.84 -16.50
C HIS A 159 -3.65 -1.20 -16.50
N VAL A 160 -2.73 -1.70 -15.66
CA VAL A 160 -1.38 -1.17 -15.54
C VAL A 160 -0.50 -1.74 -16.65
N PRO A 161 0.12 -0.91 -17.50
CA PRO A 161 0.99 -1.38 -18.56
C PRO A 161 2.19 -2.16 -18.01
N GLY A 162 2.64 -3.16 -18.77
CA GLY A 162 3.75 -4.03 -18.37
C GLY A 162 5.14 -3.54 -18.78
N HIS A 163 5.23 -2.45 -19.55
CA HIS A 163 6.47 -1.99 -20.16
C HIS A 163 6.82 -0.56 -19.73
N GLY A 164 8.11 -0.22 -19.79
CA GLY A 164 8.61 1.10 -19.43
C GLY A 164 8.60 1.36 -17.92
N ASP A 165 8.58 2.64 -17.56
CA ASP A 165 8.62 3.11 -16.17
C ASP A 165 7.42 2.65 -15.34
N GLU A 166 6.31 2.35 -16.00
CA GLU A 166 5.07 1.85 -15.40
C GLU A 166 5.15 0.36 -15.03
N GLY A 167 6.07 -0.41 -15.62
CA GLY A 167 6.26 -1.82 -15.30
C GLY A 167 6.69 -2.05 -13.83
N GLY A 168 7.46 -1.12 -13.28
CA GLY A 168 7.83 -1.15 -11.86
C GLY A 168 6.63 -0.95 -10.92
N ALA A 169 5.72 -0.04 -11.28
CA ALA A 169 4.47 0.17 -10.55
C ALA A 169 3.57 -1.07 -10.59
N ARG A 170 3.50 -1.76 -11.73
CA ARG A 170 2.75 -3.02 -11.86
C ARG A 170 3.27 -4.12 -10.95
N ILE A 171 4.59 -4.36 -10.94
CA ILE A 171 5.22 -5.37 -10.07
C ILE A 171 5.00 -5.03 -8.60
N SER A 172 5.17 -3.76 -8.24
CA SER A 172 4.98 -3.26 -6.88
C SER A 172 3.54 -3.43 -6.40
N GLY A 173 2.57 -2.99 -7.21
CA GLY A 173 1.15 -3.17 -6.93
C GLY A 173 0.77 -4.64 -6.80
N ALA A 174 1.30 -5.51 -7.68
CA ALA A 174 1.02 -6.94 -7.65
C ALA A 174 1.53 -7.58 -6.36
N ALA A 175 2.77 -7.28 -5.99
CA ALA A 175 3.40 -7.80 -4.79
C ALA A 175 2.65 -7.35 -3.52
N GLY A 176 2.26 -6.08 -3.46
CA GLY A 176 1.45 -5.55 -2.34
C GLY A 176 0.10 -6.27 -2.22
N ILE A 177 -0.62 -6.47 -3.32
CA ILE A 177 -1.92 -7.18 -3.30
C ILE A 177 -1.73 -8.66 -2.95
N LEU A 178 -0.72 -9.34 -3.51
CA LEU A 178 -0.42 -10.74 -3.18
C LEU A 178 -0.08 -10.92 -1.70
N TRP A 179 0.67 -10.00 -1.12
CA TRP A 179 0.95 -10.01 0.31
C TRP A 179 -0.30 -9.77 1.14
N LEU A 180 -1.19 -8.85 0.75
CA LEU A 180 -2.47 -8.67 1.43
C LEU A 180 -3.34 -9.93 1.35
N ILE A 181 -3.39 -10.61 0.19
CA ILE A 181 -4.07 -11.90 0.06
C ILE A 181 -3.50 -12.90 1.06
N PHE A 182 -2.17 -12.99 1.13
CA PHE A 182 -1.48 -13.85 2.09
C PHE A 182 -1.88 -13.50 3.54
N ILE A 183 -1.84 -12.24 3.97
CA ILE A 183 -2.18 -11.84 5.35
C ILE A 183 -3.65 -12.15 5.69
N VAL A 184 -4.54 -11.81 4.78
CA VAL A 184 -5.99 -12.01 4.94
C VAL A 184 -6.35 -13.49 5.05
N LEU A 185 -5.62 -14.38 4.36
CA LEU A 185 -5.77 -15.82 4.50
C LEU A 185 -5.00 -16.36 5.71
N TRP A 186 -3.80 -15.87 5.98
CA TRP A 186 -2.96 -16.41 7.04
C TRP A 186 -3.58 -16.18 8.42
N LEU A 187 -4.05 -14.96 8.72
CA LEU A 187 -4.54 -14.61 10.05
C LEU A 187 -5.66 -15.53 10.57
N PRO A 188 -6.79 -15.70 9.86
CA PRO A 188 -7.87 -16.54 10.36
C PRO A 188 -7.47 -18.02 10.39
N PHE A 189 -6.69 -18.50 9.41
CA PHE A 189 -6.30 -19.90 9.34
C PHE A 189 -5.12 -20.28 10.24
N SER A 190 -4.36 -19.30 10.76
CA SER A 190 -3.14 -19.58 11.54
C SER A 190 -3.42 -20.35 12.82
N ASN A 191 -4.57 -20.11 13.46
CA ASN A 191 -4.97 -20.82 14.68
C ASN A 191 -5.29 -22.29 14.41
N ASP A 192 -6.05 -22.56 13.34
CA ASP A 192 -6.40 -23.92 12.93
C ASP A 192 -5.16 -24.66 12.40
N PHE A 193 -4.31 -23.99 11.62
CA PHE A 193 -3.06 -24.56 11.13
C PHE A 193 -2.13 -24.97 12.28
N ALA A 194 -2.02 -24.12 13.30
CA ALA A 194 -1.21 -24.37 14.50
C ALA A 194 -1.67 -25.59 15.30
N THR A 195 -2.98 -25.90 15.27
CA THR A 195 -3.54 -27.03 16.02
C THR A 195 -3.62 -28.32 15.22
N THR A 196 -3.80 -28.24 13.90
CA THR A 196 -4.11 -29.39 13.04
C THR A 196 -2.93 -29.90 12.22
N VAL A 197 -2.04 -29.01 11.74
CA VAL A 197 -0.99 -29.37 10.79
C VAL A 197 0.39 -29.35 11.43
N TYR A 198 0.76 -28.22 12.03
CA TYR A 198 2.09 -28.04 12.62
C TYR A 198 1.98 -27.06 13.78
N PHE A 199 2.50 -27.42 14.95
CA PHE A 199 2.46 -26.53 16.11
C PHE A 199 3.32 -25.29 15.87
N ILE A 200 2.65 -24.15 15.70
CA ILE A 200 3.28 -22.83 15.55
C ILE A 200 2.99 -22.02 16.81
N THR A 201 4.04 -21.50 17.44
CA THR A 201 3.89 -20.61 18.60
C THR A 201 3.41 -19.22 18.17
N PHE A 202 2.91 -18.43 19.12
CA PHE A 202 2.50 -17.05 18.84
C PHE A 202 3.63 -16.23 18.20
N TYR A 203 4.87 -16.36 18.68
CA TYR A 203 6.01 -15.63 18.12
C TYR A 203 6.39 -16.11 16.74
N GLN A 204 6.32 -17.42 16.46
CA GLN A 204 6.55 -17.94 15.11
C GLN A 204 5.49 -17.43 14.12
N ASN A 205 4.22 -17.30 14.55
CA ASN A 205 3.17 -16.66 13.74
C ASN A 205 3.52 -15.19 13.43
N LEU A 206 4.00 -14.42 14.41
CA LEU A 206 4.49 -13.06 14.17
C LEU A 206 5.70 -13.03 13.24
N ALA A 207 6.63 -13.98 13.37
CA ALA A 207 7.79 -14.11 12.48
C ALA A 207 7.38 -14.40 11.03
N ILE A 208 6.35 -15.22 10.80
CA ILE A 208 5.80 -15.49 9.46
C ILE A 208 5.22 -14.21 8.86
N ILE A 209 4.45 -13.44 9.63
CA ILE A 209 3.89 -12.17 9.19
C ILE A 209 5.01 -11.18 8.83
N LEU A 210 5.99 -10.99 9.71
CA LEU A 210 7.13 -10.09 9.46
C LEU A 210 8.02 -10.56 8.31
N GLY A 211 8.25 -11.87 8.19
CA GLY A 211 9.02 -12.46 7.09
C GLY A 211 8.33 -12.26 5.74
N SER A 212 7.00 -12.43 5.70
CA SER A 212 6.21 -12.14 4.49
C SER A 212 6.23 -10.65 4.15
N PHE A 213 6.19 -9.75 5.14
CA PHE A 213 6.28 -8.31 4.95
C PHE A 213 7.66 -7.89 4.44
N LEU A 214 8.74 -8.47 4.99
CA LEU A 214 10.11 -8.27 4.51
C LEU A 214 10.21 -8.67 3.02
N LEU A 215 9.73 -9.87 2.66
CA LEU A 215 9.73 -10.34 1.28
C LEU A 215 8.90 -9.43 0.36
N MET A 216 7.73 -9.00 0.80
CA MET A 216 6.89 -8.06 0.06
C MET A 216 7.61 -6.74 -0.18
N THR A 217 8.16 -6.10 0.86
CA THR A 217 8.87 -4.82 0.69
C THR A 217 10.08 -4.96 -0.22
N PHE A 218 10.79 -6.08 -0.18
CA PHE A 218 11.88 -6.37 -1.11
C PHE A 218 11.39 -6.39 -2.55
N ILE A 219 10.31 -7.12 -2.86
CA ILE A 219 9.74 -7.20 -4.21
C ILE A 219 9.17 -5.84 -4.65
N VAL A 220 8.48 -5.11 -3.77
CA VAL A 220 7.91 -3.79 -4.06
C VAL A 220 8.99 -2.79 -4.39
N ILE A 221 10.11 -2.82 -3.68
CA ILE A 221 11.17 -1.83 -3.87
C ILE A 221 12.16 -2.25 -4.96
N ALA A 222 12.26 -3.54 -5.30
CA ALA A 222 13.15 -4.08 -6.33
C ALA A 222 13.18 -3.26 -7.63
N PRO A 223 12.06 -2.86 -8.25
CA PRO A 223 12.05 -2.10 -9.49
C PRO A 223 12.56 -0.65 -9.34
N TRP A 224 12.55 -0.10 -8.13
CA TRP A 224 12.86 1.30 -7.84
C TRP A 224 14.31 1.52 -7.38
N PHE A 225 15.07 0.45 -7.14
CA PHE A 225 16.46 0.57 -6.67
C PHE A 225 17.36 1.43 -7.53
N GLY A 226 17.19 1.37 -8.85
CA GLY A 226 17.95 2.23 -9.77
C GLY A 226 17.59 3.71 -9.63
N LYS A 227 16.31 4.00 -9.33
CA LYS A 227 15.70 5.34 -9.35
C LYS A 227 15.69 6.05 -8.00
N MET A 228 16.05 5.37 -6.90
CA MET A 228 16.18 5.97 -5.57
C MET A 228 17.42 6.88 -5.50
N GLN A 229 17.33 8.04 -6.14
CA GLN A 229 18.25 9.16 -5.99
C GLN A 229 17.39 10.39 -5.68
N ILE A 230 17.63 10.98 -4.52
CA ILE A 230 16.98 12.24 -4.14
C ILE A 230 18.03 13.33 -4.35
N SER A 231 17.77 14.24 -5.28
CA SER A 231 18.48 15.51 -5.39
C SER A 231 17.72 16.54 -4.57
N VAL A 232 18.33 17.09 -3.52
CA VAL A 232 17.72 18.15 -2.71
C VAL A 232 18.58 19.40 -2.85
N ASN A 233 18.12 20.33 -3.68
CA ASN A 233 18.86 21.50 -4.18
C ASN A 233 20.14 21.08 -4.91
N GLU A 234 20.31 21.53 -6.14
CA GLU A 234 21.26 21.03 -7.16
C GLU A 234 22.73 20.82 -6.72
N SER A 235 23.14 21.30 -5.55
CA SER A 235 24.51 21.25 -5.03
C SER A 235 24.87 20.03 -4.16
N ILE A 236 23.93 19.33 -3.49
CA ILE A 236 24.27 18.24 -2.56
C ILE A 236 23.44 16.99 -2.80
N SER A 237 24.00 16.05 -3.56
CA SER A 237 23.42 14.72 -3.74
C SER A 237 23.37 13.95 -2.40
N VAL A 238 22.20 13.37 -2.10
CA VAL A 238 22.00 12.48 -0.95
C VAL A 238 22.77 11.14 -1.14
N GLY A 239 23.25 10.86 -2.36
CA GLY A 239 24.06 9.69 -2.70
C GLY A 239 23.32 8.38 -2.44
N ASN A 240 24.05 7.34 -2.04
CA ASN A 240 23.48 6.00 -1.77
C ASN A 240 22.81 5.87 -0.39
N ARG A 241 22.60 6.97 0.34
CA ARG A 241 22.07 6.91 1.71
C ARG A 241 20.63 6.39 1.82
N PRO A 242 19.69 6.71 0.91
CA PRO A 242 18.36 6.13 0.97
C PRO A 242 18.41 4.60 0.81
N LYS A 243 19.24 4.11 -0.12
CA LYS A 243 19.47 2.67 -0.33
C LYS A 243 20.10 2.01 0.90
N GLY A 244 21.09 2.66 1.51
CA GLY A 244 21.72 2.17 2.74
C GLY A 244 20.74 2.09 3.90
N THR A 245 19.90 3.12 4.08
CA THR A 245 18.86 3.15 5.13
C THR A 245 17.86 2.01 4.95
N LEU A 246 17.45 1.77 3.71
CA LEU A 246 16.57 0.66 3.37
C LEU A 246 17.22 -0.70 3.68
N GLY A 247 18.49 -0.87 3.33
CA GLY A 247 19.25 -2.08 3.68
C GLY A 247 19.36 -2.31 5.20
N ILE A 248 19.62 -1.24 5.96
CA ILE A 248 19.65 -1.27 7.43
C ILE A 248 18.25 -1.64 7.99
N PHE A 249 17.18 -1.09 7.43
CA PHE A 249 15.80 -1.41 7.80
C PHE A 249 15.47 -2.89 7.56
N TRP A 250 15.84 -3.44 6.41
CA TRP A 250 15.66 -4.88 6.15
C TRP A 250 16.53 -5.76 7.02
N GLY A 251 17.76 -5.35 7.33
CA GLY A 251 18.61 -6.05 8.30
C GLY A 251 17.95 -6.12 9.68
N TRP A 252 17.32 -5.03 10.13
CA TRP A 252 16.57 -5.00 11.38
C TRP A 252 15.32 -5.88 11.34
N LEU A 253 14.53 -5.84 10.26
CA LEU A 253 13.38 -6.72 10.09
C LEU A 253 13.78 -8.21 10.06
N LEU A 254 14.88 -8.55 9.37
CA LEU A 254 15.42 -9.90 9.34
C LEU A 254 15.84 -10.35 10.74
N PHE A 255 16.48 -9.47 11.52
CA PHE A 255 16.80 -9.74 12.91
C PHE A 255 15.53 -10.06 13.72
N LEU A 256 14.45 -9.28 13.58
CA LEU A 256 13.20 -9.54 14.28
C LEU A 256 12.59 -10.90 13.90
N VAL A 257 12.62 -11.25 12.61
CA VAL A 257 12.13 -12.56 12.13
C VAL A 257 12.93 -13.70 12.78
N VAL A 258 14.27 -13.61 12.77
CA VAL A 258 15.15 -14.62 13.39
C VAL A 258 14.91 -14.69 14.90
N TRP A 259 14.82 -13.55 15.58
CA TRP A 259 14.56 -13.49 17.02
C TRP A 259 13.24 -14.17 17.39
N LEU A 260 12.15 -13.80 16.73
CA LEU A 260 10.82 -14.34 16.97
C LEU A 260 10.70 -15.83 16.65
N TRP A 261 11.42 -16.29 15.63
CA TRP A 261 11.36 -17.69 15.22
C TRP A 261 12.17 -18.62 16.14
N PHE A 262 13.38 -18.21 16.55
CA PHE A 262 14.33 -19.10 17.23
C PHE A 262 14.47 -18.83 18.73
N MET A 263 14.31 -17.59 19.18
CA MET A 263 14.69 -17.18 20.54
C MET A 263 13.48 -16.82 21.41
N ALA A 264 12.44 -16.21 20.84
CA ALA A 264 11.39 -15.56 21.62
C ALA A 264 10.65 -16.49 22.59
N ASP A 265 10.45 -17.76 22.24
CA ASP A 265 9.78 -18.74 23.13
C ASP A 265 10.57 -19.05 24.41
N THR A 266 11.86 -18.72 24.47
CA THR A 266 12.70 -18.90 25.68
C THR A 266 12.62 -17.72 26.66
N TYR A 267 11.93 -16.65 26.29
CA TYR A 267 11.80 -15.41 27.05
C TYR A 267 10.34 -15.10 27.40
N THR A 268 10.13 -14.34 28.47
CA THR A 268 8.79 -13.83 28.79
C THR A 268 8.32 -12.82 27.76
N ALA A 269 7.02 -12.54 27.71
CA ALA A 269 6.47 -11.54 26.79
C ALA A 269 7.10 -10.15 27.00
N ASN A 270 7.33 -9.77 28.27
CA ASN A 270 7.97 -8.49 28.60
C ASN A 270 9.43 -8.45 28.16
N GLN A 271 10.19 -9.53 28.35
CA GLN A 271 11.57 -9.62 27.87
C GLN A 271 11.66 -9.55 26.34
N ASN A 272 10.70 -10.14 25.62
CA ASN A 272 10.61 -9.99 24.17
C ASN A 272 10.31 -8.55 23.75
N VAL A 273 9.44 -7.83 24.47
CA VAL A 273 9.21 -6.38 24.26
C VAL A 273 10.50 -5.60 24.45
N ALA A 274 11.26 -5.87 25.51
CA ALA A 274 12.57 -5.24 25.75
C ALA A 274 13.56 -5.52 24.61
N ALA A 275 13.64 -6.76 24.12
CA ALA A 275 14.51 -7.12 23.00
C ALA A 275 14.15 -6.35 21.71
N VAL A 276 12.85 -6.21 21.42
CA VAL A 276 12.38 -5.41 20.27
C VAL A 276 12.75 -3.93 20.44
N LEU A 277 12.49 -3.33 21.61
CA LEU A 277 12.82 -1.93 21.90
C LEU A 277 14.33 -1.67 21.77
N LEU A 278 15.17 -2.54 22.33
CA LEU A 278 16.61 -2.42 22.24
C LEU A 278 17.09 -2.52 20.79
N SER A 279 16.59 -3.50 20.03
CA SER A 279 16.96 -3.66 18.62
C SER A 279 16.54 -2.45 17.79
N PHE A 280 15.40 -1.85 18.09
CA PHE A 280 14.91 -0.63 17.42
C PHE A 280 15.79 0.58 17.77
N ALA A 281 16.20 0.73 19.03
CA ALA A 281 17.17 1.75 19.42
C ALA A 281 18.49 1.57 18.65
N VAL A 282 19.04 0.36 18.59
CA VAL A 282 20.26 0.06 17.82
C VAL A 282 20.07 0.40 16.34
N PHE A 283 18.95 0.00 15.73
CA PHE A 283 18.60 0.36 14.35
C PHE A 283 18.62 1.88 14.13
N CYS A 284 17.90 2.64 14.96
CA CYS A 284 17.88 4.10 14.89
C CYS A 284 19.28 4.70 15.07
N GLY A 285 20.08 4.16 15.98
CA GLY A 285 21.46 4.57 16.22
C GLY A 285 22.33 4.44 14.98
N ILE A 286 22.23 3.30 14.28
CA ILE A 286 22.94 3.04 13.03
C ILE A 286 22.48 4.00 11.94
N VAL A 287 21.17 4.20 11.77
CA VAL A 287 20.64 5.14 10.77
C VAL A 287 21.14 6.55 11.05
N MET A 288 21.06 7.04 12.30
CA MET A 288 21.58 8.37 12.64
C MET A 288 23.08 8.50 12.37
N ALA A 289 23.90 7.52 12.76
CA ALA A 289 25.33 7.52 12.50
C ALA A 289 25.62 7.57 10.99
N PHE A 290 24.81 6.90 10.19
CA PHE A 290 24.92 6.87 8.73
C PHE A 290 24.55 8.20 8.06
N TRP A 291 23.56 8.92 8.59
CA TRP A 291 23.12 10.22 8.08
C TRP A 291 23.89 11.42 8.64
N LEU A 292 24.53 11.26 9.81
CA LEU A 292 25.22 12.32 10.53
C LEU A 292 26.26 13.10 9.69
N PRO A 293 27.13 12.46 8.88
CA PRO A 293 28.10 13.20 8.07
C PRO A 293 27.45 14.08 7.00
N TRP A 294 26.29 13.69 6.48
CA TRP A 294 25.56 14.48 5.48
C TRP A 294 24.83 15.67 6.11
N ALA A 295 24.13 15.44 7.22
CA ALA A 295 23.46 16.50 7.97
C ALA A 295 24.44 17.61 8.38
N ARG A 296 25.64 17.23 8.87
CA ARG A 296 26.70 18.20 9.22
C ARG A 296 27.17 19.04 8.03
N LYS A 297 27.30 18.46 6.83
CA LYS A 297 27.75 19.19 5.63
C LYS A 297 26.77 20.26 5.17
N ARG A 298 25.48 20.11 5.50
CA ARG A 298 24.46 21.08 5.14
C ARG A 298 24.33 22.26 6.11
N GLY A 299 25.04 22.24 7.23
CA GLY A 299 24.72 23.15 8.34
C GLY A 299 23.38 22.84 9.03
N GLU A 300 22.54 21.98 8.43
CA GLU A 300 21.34 21.34 9.00
C GLU A 300 21.73 20.24 10.01
N GLY A 301 22.63 20.55 10.94
CA GLY A 301 22.76 19.72 12.14
C GLY A 301 21.38 19.67 12.83
N PRO A 302 20.97 18.52 13.42
CA PRO A 302 19.71 18.50 14.13
C PRO A 302 19.80 19.53 15.25
N GLU A 303 18.99 20.57 15.14
CA GLU A 303 18.92 21.68 16.10
C GLU A 303 18.65 21.19 17.54
N SER A 304 18.30 19.91 17.67
CA SER A 304 17.96 19.24 18.91
C SER A 304 18.61 17.85 19.03
N TRP A 305 19.96 17.77 19.00
CA TRP A 305 20.70 16.59 19.49
C TRP A 305 20.23 16.13 20.87
N PHE A 306 19.81 17.08 21.71
CA PHE A 306 19.24 16.81 23.02
C PHE A 306 17.95 15.97 22.96
N SER A 307 16.94 16.34 22.15
CA SER A 307 15.69 15.54 22.04
C SER A 307 15.95 14.14 21.50
N ILE A 308 16.87 14.01 20.54
CA ILE A 308 17.29 12.72 20.01
C ILE A 308 17.89 11.87 21.14
N GLY A 309 18.91 12.37 21.84
CA GLY A 309 19.54 11.66 22.95
C GLY A 309 18.57 11.31 24.08
N LEU A 310 17.62 12.21 24.36
CA LEU A 310 16.58 12.01 25.36
C LEU A 310 15.61 10.88 24.95
N SER A 311 15.23 10.81 23.66
CA SER A 311 14.42 9.71 23.12
C SER A 311 15.13 8.35 23.25
N PHE A 312 16.43 8.30 22.97
CA PHE A 312 17.23 7.08 23.16
C PHE A 312 17.33 6.69 24.63
N THR A 313 17.55 7.67 25.50
CA THR A 313 17.60 7.45 26.95
C THR A 313 16.28 6.86 27.45
N TRP A 314 15.14 7.38 26.97
CA TRP A 314 13.82 6.86 27.31
C TRP A 314 13.65 5.39 26.86
N VAL A 315 14.01 5.07 25.61
CA VAL A 315 13.91 3.69 25.11
C VAL A 315 14.82 2.73 25.89
N ILE A 316 16.02 3.16 26.30
CA ILE A 316 16.92 2.36 27.15
C ILE A 316 16.31 2.13 28.53
N ILE A 317 15.73 3.17 29.16
CA ILE A 317 15.03 3.03 30.45
C ILE A 317 13.88 2.03 30.34
N LEU A 318 13.05 2.12 29.30
CA LEU A 318 11.96 1.17 29.06
C LEU A 318 12.49 -0.25 28.82
N THR A 319 13.58 -0.39 28.07
CA THR A 319 14.23 -1.69 27.84
C THR A 319 14.65 -2.33 29.17
N ILE A 320 15.30 -1.57 30.05
CA ILE A 320 15.71 -2.03 31.38
C ILE A 320 14.48 -2.41 32.22
N TRP A 321 13.42 -1.58 32.17
CA TRP A 321 12.17 -1.86 32.87
C TRP A 321 11.55 -3.20 32.44
N PHE A 322 11.32 -3.36 31.13
CA PHE A 322 10.68 -4.56 30.58
C PHE A 322 11.54 -5.82 30.74
N TRP A 323 12.86 -5.69 30.78
CA TRP A 323 13.75 -6.84 30.94
C TRP A 323 13.83 -7.35 32.39
N PHE A 324 13.91 -6.45 33.38
CA PHE A 324 14.22 -6.82 34.76
C PHE A 324 13.03 -6.76 35.72
N PHE A 325 12.06 -5.88 35.49
CA PHE A 325 11.04 -5.54 36.50
C PHE A 325 9.63 -5.91 36.06
N ALA A 326 9.31 -5.80 34.77
CA ALA A 326 7.93 -5.88 34.29
C ALA A 326 7.21 -7.20 34.60
N ASP A 327 7.93 -8.31 34.74
CA ASP A 327 7.33 -9.62 35.07
C ASP A 327 6.74 -9.69 36.50
N GLN A 328 7.06 -8.74 37.37
CA GLN A 328 6.48 -8.63 38.71
C GLN A 328 5.18 -7.81 38.74
N PHE A 329 4.78 -7.23 37.61
CA PHE A 329 3.65 -6.33 37.50
C PHE A 329 2.65 -6.83 36.44
N ASP A 330 1.38 -6.47 36.61
CA ASP A 330 0.37 -6.76 35.60
C ASP A 330 0.51 -5.83 34.36
N ALA A 331 -0.26 -6.11 33.31
CA ALA A 331 -0.21 -5.34 32.08
C ALA A 331 -0.62 -3.86 32.27
N TYR A 332 -1.56 -3.56 33.17
CA TYR A 332 -2.02 -2.19 33.44
C TYR A 332 -0.97 -1.38 34.20
N GLN A 333 -0.31 -2.00 35.17
CA GLN A 333 0.79 -1.41 35.91
C GLN A 333 1.99 -1.12 34.99
N ASN A 334 2.35 -2.06 34.13
CA ASN A 334 3.40 -1.86 33.12
C ASN A 334 3.05 -0.72 32.15
N PHE A 335 1.79 -0.64 31.72
CA PHE A 335 1.32 0.46 30.88
C PHE A 335 1.34 1.82 31.61
N ALA A 336 1.01 1.84 32.91
CA ALA A 336 1.12 3.06 33.71
C ALA A 336 2.57 3.55 33.81
N VAL A 337 3.54 2.65 34.01
CA VAL A 337 4.97 3.00 34.01
C VAL A 337 5.41 3.56 32.66
N PHE A 338 4.94 2.99 31.56
CA PHE A 338 5.16 3.53 30.22
C PHE A 338 4.67 4.99 30.12
N LEU A 339 3.41 5.27 30.51
CA LEU A 339 2.83 6.62 30.45
C LEU A 339 3.55 7.62 31.35
N VAL A 340 3.88 7.25 32.59
CA VAL A 340 4.59 8.12 33.53
C VAL A 340 5.99 8.43 32.99
N SER A 341 6.72 7.44 32.47
CA SER A 341 8.04 7.67 31.89
C SER A 341 7.98 8.60 30.68
N LEU A 342 6.97 8.45 29.81
CA LEU A 342 6.73 9.31 28.66
C LEU A 342 6.46 10.76 29.11
N LEU A 343 5.63 10.96 30.14
CA LEU A 343 5.31 12.28 30.69
C LEU A 343 6.55 12.97 31.28
N VAL A 344 7.38 12.24 32.03
CA VAL A 344 8.65 12.77 32.58
C VAL A 344 9.58 13.24 31.46
N ILE A 345 9.76 12.40 30.45
CA ILE A 345 10.60 12.67 29.28
C ILE A 345 10.07 13.85 28.47
N ALA A 346 8.76 13.92 28.24
CA ALA A 346 8.11 15.06 27.60
C ALA A 346 8.28 16.35 28.40
N GLY A 347 8.15 16.29 29.74
CA GLY A 347 8.38 17.44 30.62
C GLY A 347 9.82 17.97 30.55
N ILE A 348 10.81 17.08 30.54
CA ILE A 348 12.23 17.45 30.37
C ILE A 348 12.46 18.09 29.00
N ALA A 349 11.91 17.50 27.93
CA ALA A 349 12.03 18.03 26.59
C ALA A 349 11.37 19.41 26.45
N ALA A 350 10.16 19.59 26.98
CA ALA A 350 9.44 20.87 26.99
C ALA A 350 10.20 21.94 27.76
N GLY A 351 10.73 21.62 28.94
CA GLY A 351 11.57 22.54 29.72
C GLY A 351 12.84 22.97 28.99
N ALA A 352 13.48 22.05 28.26
CA ALA A 352 14.65 22.37 27.45
C ALA A 352 14.32 23.28 26.26
N GLN A 353 13.17 23.08 25.60
CA GLN A 353 12.71 23.94 24.51
C GLN A 353 12.27 25.32 25.01
N TRP A 354 11.61 25.41 26.15
CA TRP A 354 11.23 26.68 26.77
C TRP A 354 12.44 27.58 27.01
N LYS A 355 13.55 27.01 27.49
CA LYS A 355 14.79 27.77 27.70
C LYS A 355 15.29 28.40 26.39
N LYS A 356 15.27 27.66 25.28
CA LYS A 356 15.65 28.19 23.96
C LYS A 356 14.74 29.34 23.54
N TYR A 357 13.43 29.19 23.71
CA TYR A 357 12.47 30.23 23.33
C TYR A 357 12.70 31.52 24.12
N ARG A 358 12.95 31.42 25.42
CA ARG A 358 13.29 32.58 26.26
C ARG A 358 14.63 33.22 25.85
N ASP A 359 15.61 32.41 25.47
CA ASP A 359 16.90 32.92 25.00
C ASP A 359 16.76 33.65 23.64
N PHE A 360 15.78 33.27 22.80
CA PHE A 360 15.41 34.02 21.59
C PHE A 360 14.68 35.33 21.90
N GLU A 361 13.76 35.34 22.85
CA GLU A 361 13.07 36.57 23.29
C GLU A 361 14.02 37.58 23.95
N ALA A 362 15.11 37.09 24.53
CA ALA A 362 16.15 37.93 25.15
C ALA A 362 17.17 38.50 24.14
N MET A 363 17.13 38.09 22.86
CA MET A 363 17.88 38.79 21.81
C MET A 363 17.16 40.09 21.52
N ASP A 364 17.77 41.20 21.93
CA ASP A 364 17.26 42.54 21.70
C ASP A 364 17.27 42.82 20.18
N TRP A 365 16.08 42.90 19.57
CA TRP A 365 15.91 43.10 18.12
C TRP A 365 16.04 44.57 17.71
N THR A 366 16.65 45.42 18.55
CA THR A 366 16.64 46.89 18.40
C THR A 366 17.86 47.49 17.69
N ASP A 367 18.77 46.67 17.17
CA ASP A 367 19.92 47.14 16.36
C ASP A 367 19.69 47.06 14.84
#